data_AF-A0A1S0TTA5-F1
#
_entry.id   AF-A0A1S0TTA5-F1
#
_cell.length_a   1.000
_cell.length_b   1.000
_cell.length_c   1.000
_cell.angle_alpha   90.00
_cell.angle_beta   90.00
_cell.angle_gamma   90.00
#
_symmetry.space_group_name_H-M   'P 1'
#
loop_
_entity.id
_entity.type
_entity.pdbx_description
1 polymer ?
#
loop_
_entity_poly.entity_id
_entity_poly.type
_entity_poly.pdbx_seq_one_letter_code
_entity_poly.pdbx_strand_id
1 'polypeptide(L)'
;MLQSAHQKNDNERRLPENCRDRYVIRRLAKSSDGITKTDLELLRKTFMERFNNCKEHSERIYELKSAIYAINEIQICSHDLQWLTQYQYILNWCYCQMRFISNPAERLRLFLEVKEKYRKIFEILRDVDDVSKLSSYLHWSQLCYQYAELVDRESLSWCIEAVINAKNALFVPSSRSSTLSGKTDSNGSHQSSSSNSVNGNEQMESIGLENQRRRVKIATVGLIQSNVLKAENVYACSLKRRLKIIL
;
A
#
# COMPACT_ATOMS: atom_id res chain seq x y z
N MET A 1 -41.92 2.66 21.61
CA MET A 1 -41.00 3.10 20.53
C MET A 1 -39.55 2.63 20.71
N LEU A 2 -39.24 1.66 21.58
CA LEU A 2 -37.86 1.19 21.83
C LEU A 2 -37.46 -0.09 21.05
N GLN A 3 -38.42 -0.81 20.45
CA GLN A 3 -38.12 -2.04 19.69
C GLN A 3 -37.55 -1.78 18.27
N SER A 4 -37.77 -0.59 17.71
CA SER A 4 -37.33 -0.24 16.35
C SER A 4 -35.82 0.02 16.25
N ALA A 5 -35.18 0.54 17.31
CA ALA A 5 -33.76 0.87 17.30
C ALA A 5 -32.85 -0.37 17.45
N HIS A 6 -33.29 -1.40 18.19
CA HIS A 6 -32.55 -2.66 18.30
C HIS A 6 -32.67 -3.52 17.03
N GLN A 7 -33.85 -3.57 16.39
CA GLN A 7 -34.01 -4.27 15.12
C GLN A 7 -33.18 -3.65 13.97
N LYS A 8 -32.97 -2.33 13.98
CA LYS A 8 -32.10 -1.66 12.99
C LYS A 8 -30.63 -2.07 13.14
N ASN A 9 -30.15 -2.24 14.37
CA ASN A 9 -28.79 -2.68 14.68
C ASN A 9 -28.56 -4.18 14.39
N ASP A 10 -29.58 -5.02 14.58
CA ASP A 10 -29.46 -6.46 14.31
C ASP A 10 -29.53 -6.79 12.81
N ASN A 11 -30.22 -5.98 12.01
CA ASN A 11 -30.18 -6.09 10.55
C ASN A 11 -28.85 -5.63 9.93
N GLU A 12 -28.12 -4.71 10.57
CA GLU A 12 -26.75 -4.33 10.15
C GLU A 12 -25.67 -5.37 10.53
N ARG A 13 -26.00 -6.30 11.44
CA ARG A 13 -25.08 -7.34 11.94
C ARG A 13 -25.03 -8.61 11.10
N ARG A 14 -25.97 -8.84 10.18
CA ARG A 14 -25.89 -9.99 9.28
C ARG A 14 -24.87 -9.74 8.18
N LEU A 15 -23.60 -10.00 8.49
CA LEU A 15 -22.59 -10.34 7.48
C LEU A 15 -23.16 -11.48 6.62
N PRO A 16 -23.01 -11.45 5.28
CA PRO A 16 -23.55 -12.50 4.45
C PRO A 16 -22.75 -13.79 4.70
N GLU A 17 -23.30 -14.68 5.52
CA GLU A 17 -22.84 -16.07 5.65
C GLU A 17 -22.77 -16.78 4.28
N ASN A 18 -23.55 -16.29 3.31
CA ASN A 18 -23.64 -16.71 1.92
C ASN A 18 -22.84 -15.83 0.92
N CYS A 19 -21.71 -15.26 1.35
CA CYS A 19 -20.78 -14.62 0.42
C CYS A 19 -20.26 -15.67 -0.60
N ARG A 20 -20.76 -15.62 -1.84
CA ARG A 20 -20.32 -16.47 -2.98
C ARG A 20 -18.80 -16.50 -3.09
N ASP A 21 -18.15 -15.38 -2.82
CA ASP A 21 -16.70 -15.22 -2.92
C ASP A 21 -15.95 -15.98 -1.81
N ARG A 22 -16.56 -16.18 -0.63
CA ARG A 22 -15.94 -16.97 0.45
C ARG A 22 -15.76 -18.42 0.06
N TYR A 23 -16.76 -19.00 -0.60
CA TYR A 23 -16.65 -20.36 -1.14
C TYR A 23 -15.54 -20.43 -2.19
N VAL A 24 -15.49 -19.45 -3.09
CA VAL A 24 -14.45 -19.38 -4.14
C VAL A 24 -13.06 -19.24 -3.51
N ILE A 25 -12.86 -18.31 -2.59
CA ILE A 25 -11.57 -18.08 -1.91
C ILE A 25 -11.14 -19.30 -1.11
N ARG A 26 -12.04 -19.95 -0.37
CA ARG A 26 -11.73 -21.17 0.37
C ARG A 26 -11.38 -22.34 -0.55
N ARG A 27 -12.01 -22.41 -1.72
CA ARG A 27 -11.70 -23.42 -2.73
C ARG A 27 -10.34 -23.16 -3.37
N LEU A 28 -10.03 -21.90 -3.71
CA LEU A 28 -8.72 -21.49 -4.25
C LEU A 28 -7.61 -21.74 -3.22
N ALA A 29 -7.84 -21.40 -1.95
CA ALA A 29 -6.89 -21.64 -0.86
C ALA A 29 -6.61 -23.12 -0.60
N LYS A 30 -7.52 -24.03 -0.96
CA LYS A 30 -7.35 -25.48 -0.85
C LYS A 30 -6.74 -26.12 -2.11
N SER A 31 -6.54 -25.35 -3.18
CA SER A 31 -5.90 -25.84 -4.40
C SER A 31 -4.40 -26.07 -4.16
N SER A 32 -3.76 -26.92 -4.97
CA SER A 32 -2.32 -27.23 -4.88
C SER A 32 -1.45 -25.99 -4.96
N ASP A 33 -1.90 -25.00 -5.74
CA ASP A 33 -1.14 -23.79 -6.07
C ASP A 33 -1.49 -22.63 -5.11
N GLY A 34 -2.44 -22.83 -4.20
CA GLY A 34 -2.98 -21.80 -3.32
C GLY A 34 -3.64 -20.66 -4.10
N ILE A 35 -3.72 -19.47 -3.49
CA ILE A 35 -4.21 -18.27 -4.18
C ILE A 35 -3.03 -17.64 -4.92
N THR A 36 -3.12 -17.52 -6.24
CA THR A 36 -2.06 -16.94 -7.07
C THR A 36 -2.21 -15.43 -7.22
N LYS A 37 -1.18 -14.76 -7.78
CA LYS A 37 -1.25 -13.33 -8.10
C LYS A 37 -2.37 -13.02 -9.12
N THR A 38 -2.61 -13.94 -10.05
CA THR A 38 -3.65 -13.80 -11.08
C THR A 38 -5.04 -13.89 -10.47
N ASP A 39 -5.21 -14.80 -9.49
CA ASP A 39 -6.46 -14.91 -8.74
C ASP A 39 -6.77 -13.63 -7.96
N LEU A 40 -5.76 -13.04 -7.32
CA LEU A 40 -5.90 -11.76 -6.64
C LEU A 40 -6.28 -10.64 -7.62
N GLU A 41 -5.60 -10.56 -8.77
CA GLU A 41 -5.94 -9.56 -9.78
C GLU A 41 -7.38 -9.72 -10.30
N LEU A 42 -7.82 -10.95 -10.53
CA LEU A 42 -9.18 -11.26 -10.95
C LEU A 42 -10.20 -10.85 -9.86
N LEU A 43 -9.96 -11.26 -8.61
CA LEU A 43 -10.79 -10.88 -7.47
C LEU A 43 -10.92 -9.35 -7.36
N ARG A 44 -9.80 -8.62 -7.51
CA ARG A 44 -9.79 -7.16 -7.51
C ARG A 44 -10.74 -6.59 -8.57
N LYS A 45 -10.60 -7.04 -9.82
CA LYS A 45 -11.42 -6.58 -10.95
C LYS A 45 -12.89 -6.90 -10.70
N THR A 46 -13.21 -8.11 -10.25
CA THR A 46 -14.58 -8.54 -9.98
C THR A 46 -15.24 -7.77 -8.83
N PHE A 47 -14.51 -7.45 -7.75
CA PHE A 47 -15.05 -6.63 -6.67
C PHE A 47 -15.29 -5.18 -7.13
N MET A 48 -14.33 -4.60 -7.86
CA MET A 48 -14.47 -3.24 -8.39
C MET A 48 -15.65 -3.12 -9.37
N GLU A 49 -15.80 -4.08 -10.29
CA GLU A 49 -16.88 -4.11 -11.26
C GLU A 49 -18.25 -4.19 -10.58
N ARG A 50 -18.43 -5.13 -9.65
CA ARG A 50 -19.68 -5.26 -8.89
C ARG A 50 -20.03 -4.00 -8.12
N PHE A 51 -19.06 -3.43 -7.42
CA PHE A 51 -19.25 -2.19 -6.66
C PHE A 51 -19.66 -1.02 -7.57
N ASN A 52 -19.03 -0.90 -8.75
CA ASN A 52 -19.36 0.15 -9.71
C ASN A 52 -20.75 -0.02 -10.34
N ASN A 53 -21.20 -1.26 -10.50
CA ASN A 53 -22.52 -1.59 -11.03
C ASN A 53 -23.67 -1.39 -10.02
N CYS A 54 -23.36 -1.19 -8.74
CA CYS A 54 -24.35 -0.89 -7.70
C CYS A 54 -24.96 0.51 -7.92
N LYS A 55 -26.29 0.55 -7.92
CA LYS A 55 -27.07 1.79 -8.11
C LYS A 55 -27.41 2.44 -6.78
N GLU A 56 -27.66 1.62 -5.76
CA GLU A 56 -28.02 2.12 -4.44
C GLU A 56 -26.83 2.14 -3.46
N HIS A 57 -26.94 3.01 -2.46
CA HIS A 57 -25.92 3.11 -1.41
C HIS A 57 -25.85 1.85 -0.53
N SER A 58 -27.01 1.26 -0.23
CA SER A 58 -27.17 -0.02 0.47
C SER A 58 -26.43 -1.16 -0.24
N GLU A 59 -26.59 -1.27 -1.56
CA GLU A 59 -25.90 -2.25 -2.41
C GLU A 59 -24.37 -2.05 -2.36
N ARG A 60 -23.91 -0.80 -2.48
CA ARG A 60 -22.47 -0.48 -2.38
C ARG A 60 -21.87 -0.87 -1.04
N ILE A 61 -22.58 -0.60 0.05
CA ILE A 61 -22.14 -1.01 1.39
C ILE A 61 -22.10 -2.54 1.48
N TYR A 62 -23.11 -3.23 0.95
CA TYR A 62 -23.17 -4.69 0.96
C TYR A 62 -22.02 -5.33 0.18
N GLU A 63 -21.77 -4.89 -1.06
CA GLU A 63 -20.66 -5.40 -1.87
C GLU A 63 -19.31 -5.07 -1.24
N LEU A 64 -19.16 -3.87 -0.66
CA LEU A 64 -17.94 -3.50 0.04
C LEU A 64 -17.67 -4.41 1.25
N LYS A 65 -18.67 -4.62 2.10
CA LYS A 65 -18.55 -5.51 3.27
C LYS A 65 -18.26 -6.95 2.85
N SER A 66 -18.91 -7.41 1.77
CA SER A 66 -18.67 -8.74 1.20
C SER A 66 -17.24 -8.89 0.69
N ALA A 67 -16.72 -7.90 -0.02
CA ALA A 67 -15.34 -7.87 -0.48
C ALA A 67 -14.35 -7.89 0.70
N ILE A 68 -14.51 -6.98 1.68
CA ILE A 68 -13.67 -6.94 2.89
C ILE A 68 -13.65 -8.30 3.60
N TYR A 69 -14.83 -8.89 3.79
CA TYR A 69 -14.96 -10.18 4.45
C TYR A 69 -14.23 -11.29 3.68
N ALA A 70 -14.38 -11.32 2.36
CA ALA A 70 -13.72 -12.27 1.48
C ALA A 70 -12.18 -12.13 1.52
N ILE A 71 -11.68 -10.90 1.43
CA ILE A 71 -10.24 -10.59 1.46
C ILE A 71 -9.63 -10.96 2.81
N ASN A 72 -10.36 -10.75 3.90
CA ASN A 72 -9.88 -11.05 5.25
C ASN A 72 -9.66 -12.55 5.49
N GLU A 73 -10.34 -13.44 4.74
CA GLU A 73 -10.12 -14.89 4.79
C GLU A 73 -8.83 -15.31 4.05
N ILE A 74 -8.25 -14.45 3.22
CA ILE A 74 -6.98 -14.73 2.55
C ILE A 74 -5.85 -14.65 3.58
N GLN A 75 -5.13 -15.77 3.73
CA GLN A 75 -3.94 -15.83 4.57
C GLN A 75 -2.77 -15.13 3.85
N ILE A 76 -2.08 -14.24 4.56
CA ILE A 76 -0.88 -13.58 4.06
C ILE A 76 0.30 -14.51 4.38
N CYS A 77 0.67 -15.36 3.43
CA CYS A 77 1.74 -16.37 3.60
C CYS A 77 2.80 -16.34 2.49
N SER A 78 2.61 -15.53 1.44
CA SER A 78 3.55 -15.48 0.32
C SER A 78 4.61 -14.39 0.52
N HIS A 79 5.87 -14.74 0.27
CA HIS A 79 6.99 -13.80 0.16
C HIS A 79 7.13 -13.21 -1.26
N ASP A 80 6.28 -13.62 -2.22
CA ASP A 80 6.27 -13.03 -3.56
C ASP A 80 5.79 -11.57 -3.51
N LEU A 81 6.67 -10.63 -3.86
CA LEU A 81 6.38 -9.21 -3.89
C LEU A 81 5.25 -8.85 -4.87
N GLN A 82 5.10 -9.57 -5.97
CA GLN A 82 4.02 -9.34 -6.92
C GLN A 82 2.67 -9.75 -6.33
N TRP A 83 2.65 -10.90 -5.65
CA TRP A 83 1.48 -11.36 -4.89
C TRP A 83 1.08 -10.35 -3.82
N LEU A 84 2.04 -9.92 -2.98
CA LEU A 84 1.80 -8.92 -1.93
C LEU A 84 1.30 -7.60 -2.51
N THR A 85 1.82 -7.18 -3.66
CA THR A 85 1.38 -5.96 -4.34
C THR A 85 -0.09 -6.06 -4.77
N GLN A 86 -0.51 -7.18 -5.38
CA GLN A 86 -1.91 -7.36 -5.76
C GLN A 86 -2.83 -7.41 -4.55
N TYR A 87 -2.43 -8.11 -3.49
CA TYR A 87 -3.19 -8.18 -2.25
C TYR A 87 -3.35 -6.79 -1.62
N GLN A 88 -2.29 -5.99 -1.59
CA GLN A 88 -2.33 -4.62 -1.09
C GLN A 88 -3.20 -3.68 -1.93
N TYR A 89 -3.23 -3.83 -3.25
CA TYR A 89 -4.14 -3.03 -4.09
C TYR A 89 -5.60 -3.29 -3.76
N ILE A 90 -5.94 -4.56 -3.52
CA ILE A 90 -7.30 -4.95 -3.11
C ILE A 90 -7.63 -4.37 -1.73
N LEU A 91 -6.74 -4.54 -0.75
CA LEU A 91 -6.89 -3.97 0.59
C LEU A 91 -7.08 -2.45 0.51
N ASN A 92 -6.17 -1.74 -0.16
CA ASN A 92 -6.23 -0.28 -0.24
C ASN A 92 -7.54 0.16 -0.89
N TRP A 93 -7.97 -0.47 -1.99
CA TRP A 93 -9.24 -0.14 -2.63
C TRP A 93 -10.43 -0.31 -1.67
N CYS A 94 -10.58 -1.48 -1.04
CA CYS A 94 -11.68 -1.74 -0.12
C CYS A 94 -11.68 -0.76 1.06
N TYR A 95 -10.53 -0.63 1.73
CA TYR A 95 -10.46 0.17 2.94
C TYR A 95 -10.56 1.68 2.62
N CYS A 96 -10.12 2.16 1.45
CA CYS A 96 -10.43 3.51 0.97
C CYS A 96 -11.94 3.77 0.75
N GLN A 97 -12.75 2.74 0.54
CA GLN A 97 -14.21 2.91 0.40
C GLN A 97 -14.97 2.90 1.73
N MET A 98 -14.33 2.64 2.88
CA MET A 98 -15.02 2.65 4.19
C MET A 98 -15.68 3.97 4.57
N ARG A 99 -15.34 5.07 3.90
CA ARG A 99 -16.07 6.36 4.01
C ARG A 99 -17.58 6.22 3.74
N PHE A 100 -18.00 5.20 2.99
CA PHE A 100 -19.41 4.91 2.74
C PHE A 100 -20.11 4.20 3.91
N ILE A 101 -19.36 3.75 4.92
CA ILE A 101 -19.92 3.13 6.13
C ILE A 101 -20.20 4.24 7.14
N SER A 102 -21.48 4.50 7.41
CA SER A 102 -21.92 5.59 8.29
C SER A 102 -21.52 5.38 9.75
N ASN A 103 -21.49 4.14 10.23
CA ASN A 103 -21.24 3.78 11.63
C ASN A 103 -19.75 3.99 12.00
N PRO A 104 -19.41 4.94 12.90
CA PRO A 104 -18.03 5.23 13.29
C PRO A 104 -17.34 4.08 14.03
N ALA A 105 -18.07 3.32 14.84
CA ALA A 105 -17.52 2.17 15.57
C ALA A 105 -17.15 1.04 14.60
N GLU A 106 -17.98 0.83 13.56
CA GLU A 106 -17.66 -0.11 12.49
C GLU A 106 -16.43 0.35 11.69
N ARG A 107 -16.32 1.63 11.36
CA ARG A 107 -15.13 2.17 10.70
C ARG A 107 -13.87 1.98 11.53
N LEU A 108 -13.93 2.21 12.84
CA LEU A 108 -12.80 1.94 13.75
C LEU A 108 -12.39 0.47 13.75
N ARG A 109 -13.36 -0.45 13.88
CA ARG A 109 -13.08 -1.90 13.83
C ARG A 109 -12.37 -2.28 12.54
N LEU A 110 -12.90 -1.84 11.41
CA LEU A 110 -12.31 -2.10 10.10
C LEU A 110 -10.90 -1.49 9.98
N PHE A 111 -10.68 -0.27 10.48
CA PHE A 111 -9.35 0.34 10.49
C PHE A 111 -8.33 -0.51 11.26
N LEU A 112 -8.71 -1.05 12.42
CA LEU A 112 -7.86 -1.96 13.20
C LEU A 112 -7.60 -3.29 12.48
N GLU A 113 -8.60 -3.83 11.76
CA GLU A 113 -8.43 -5.04 10.95
C GLU A 113 -7.40 -4.83 9.83
N VAL A 114 -7.48 -3.74 9.07
CA VAL A 114 -6.50 -3.46 8.01
C VAL A 114 -5.12 -3.15 8.58
N LYS A 115 -5.05 -2.46 9.73
CA LYS A 115 -3.78 -2.25 10.44
C LYS A 115 -3.07 -3.56 10.74
N GLU A 116 -3.80 -4.56 11.23
CA GLU A 116 -3.26 -5.89 11.52
C GLU A 116 -2.77 -6.59 10.24
N LYS A 117 -3.48 -6.44 9.12
CA LYS A 117 -3.02 -6.97 7.83
C LYS A 117 -1.73 -6.29 7.37
N TYR A 118 -1.61 -4.96 7.51
CA TYR A 118 -0.38 -4.25 7.18
C TYR A 118 0.78 -4.60 8.10
N ARG A 119 0.54 -4.84 9.39
CA ARG A 119 1.58 -5.34 10.31
C ARG A 119 2.21 -6.63 9.77
N LYS A 120 1.37 -7.61 9.37
CA LYS A 120 1.83 -8.88 8.78
C LYS A 120 2.57 -8.68 7.45
N ILE A 121 2.09 -7.77 6.60
CA ILE A 121 2.79 -7.41 5.35
C ILE A 121 4.17 -6.84 5.66
N PHE A 122 4.29 -5.93 6.64
CA PHE A 122 5.57 -5.35 7.03
C PHE A 122 6.52 -6.37 7.68
N GLU A 123 5.99 -7.35 8.40
CA GLU A 123 6.78 -8.48 8.90
C GLU A 123 7.39 -9.31 7.76
N ILE A 124 6.62 -9.62 6.72
CA ILE A 124 7.10 -10.34 5.53
C ILE A 124 8.13 -9.51 4.75
N LEU A 125 7.95 -8.18 4.71
CA LEU A 125 8.84 -7.25 4.03
C LEU A 125 10.05 -6.82 4.87
N ARG A 126 10.27 -7.41 6.04
CA ARG A 126 11.36 -7.02 6.96
C ARG A 126 12.72 -7.07 6.29
N ASP A 127 12.99 -8.16 5.58
CA ASP A 127 14.28 -8.43 4.92
C ASP A 127 14.36 -7.87 3.48
N VAL A 128 13.31 -7.18 3.04
CA VAL A 128 13.26 -6.53 1.72
C VAL A 128 13.90 -5.15 1.83
N ASP A 129 14.66 -4.76 0.80
CA ASP A 129 15.32 -3.46 0.75
C ASP A 129 14.32 -2.31 0.97
N ASP A 130 14.77 -1.27 1.68
CA ASP A 130 13.90 -0.19 2.14
C ASP A 130 13.20 0.56 0.99
N VAL A 131 13.83 0.62 -0.18
CA VAL A 131 13.32 1.32 -1.37
C VAL A 131 12.25 0.49 -2.08
N SER A 132 12.38 -0.84 -2.09
CA SER A 132 11.40 -1.74 -2.70
C SER A 132 10.11 -1.83 -1.90
N LYS A 133 10.18 -1.78 -0.57
CA LYS A 133 8.98 -1.80 0.28
C LYS A 133 8.24 -0.45 0.40
N LEU A 134 8.77 0.64 -0.16
CA LEU A 134 8.14 1.97 -0.14
C LEU A 134 6.70 2.02 -0.66
N SER A 135 6.34 1.20 -1.66
CA SER A 135 4.96 1.15 -2.17
C SER A 135 3.97 0.69 -1.09
N SER A 136 4.40 -0.23 -0.23
CA SER A 136 3.56 -0.76 0.85
C SER A 136 3.31 0.29 1.92
N TYR A 137 4.36 1.03 2.31
CA TYR A 137 4.24 2.16 3.22
C TYR A 137 3.45 3.32 2.61
N LEU A 138 3.52 3.52 1.28
CA LEU A 138 2.68 4.50 0.60
C LEU A 138 1.20 4.17 0.75
N HIS A 139 0.78 2.94 0.45
CA HIS A 139 -0.62 2.54 0.62
C HIS A 139 -1.09 2.68 2.07
N TRP A 140 -0.27 2.25 3.03
CA TRP A 140 -0.59 2.42 4.45
C TRP A 140 -0.73 3.89 4.85
N SER A 141 0.22 4.75 4.42
CA SER A 141 0.18 6.18 4.70
C SER A 141 -1.07 6.87 4.13
N GLN A 142 -1.57 6.40 2.97
CA GLN A 142 -2.80 6.92 2.36
C GLN A 142 -4.01 6.60 3.24
N LEU A 143 -4.12 5.36 3.74
CA LEU A 143 -5.18 4.98 4.67
C LEU A 143 -5.08 5.75 5.99
N CYS A 144 -3.87 5.94 6.53
CA CYS A 144 -3.66 6.76 7.71
C CYS A 144 -4.10 8.21 7.49
N TYR A 145 -3.77 8.81 6.35
CA TYR A 145 -4.23 10.16 6.06
C TYR A 145 -5.75 10.21 5.90
N GLN A 146 -6.33 9.28 5.14
CA GLN A 146 -7.76 9.27 4.83
C GLN A 146 -8.63 9.07 6.09
N TYR A 147 -8.15 8.28 7.05
CA TYR A 147 -8.85 7.98 8.30
C TYR A 147 -8.06 8.49 9.51
N ALA A 148 -7.49 9.69 9.39
CA ALA A 148 -6.59 10.27 10.39
C ALA A 148 -7.25 10.45 11.78
N GLU A 149 -8.58 10.47 11.85
CA GLU A 149 -9.32 10.47 13.12
C GLU A 149 -9.25 9.14 13.89
N LEU A 150 -8.87 8.04 13.20
CA LEU A 150 -8.74 6.69 13.75
C LEU A 150 -7.27 6.28 13.98
N VAL A 151 -6.33 7.03 13.42
CA VAL A 151 -4.90 6.72 13.44
C VAL A 151 -4.30 6.86 14.83
N ASP A 152 -3.41 5.92 15.17
CA ASP A 152 -2.58 5.97 16.37
C ASP A 152 -1.10 6.26 16.04
N ARG A 153 -0.32 6.49 17.10
CA ARG A 153 1.11 6.83 16.98
C ARG A 153 1.94 5.72 16.36
N GLU A 154 1.64 4.46 16.67
CA GLU A 154 2.31 3.29 16.08
C GLU A 154 2.14 3.26 14.55
N SER A 155 0.93 3.52 14.05
CA SER A 155 0.65 3.53 12.61
C SER A 155 1.49 4.56 11.85
N LEU A 156 1.73 5.73 12.47
CA LEU A 156 2.54 6.80 11.89
C LEU A 156 4.05 6.51 12.03
N SER A 157 4.50 5.92 13.13
CA SER A 157 5.92 5.61 13.33
C SER A 157 6.44 4.64 12.26
N TRP A 158 5.64 3.65 11.87
CA TRP A 158 5.97 2.76 10.76
C TRP A 158 6.29 3.52 9.46
N CYS A 159 5.49 4.55 9.13
CA CYS A 159 5.71 5.37 7.94
C CYS A 159 6.96 6.27 8.07
N ILE A 160 7.19 6.83 9.26
CA ILE A 160 8.33 7.71 9.55
C ILE A 160 9.64 6.93 9.43
N GLU A 161 9.72 5.75 10.06
CA GLU A 161 10.88 4.87 10.00
C GLU A 161 11.19 4.45 8.56
N ALA A 162 10.17 4.04 7.80
CA ALA A 162 10.33 3.69 6.39
C ALA A 162 10.88 4.85 5.54
N VAL A 163 10.41 6.08 5.79
CA VAL A 163 10.92 7.29 5.13
C VAL A 163 12.39 7.53 5.49
N ILE A 164 12.76 7.43 6.76
CA ILE A 164 14.14 7.65 7.22
C ILE A 164 15.07 6.64 6.54
N ASN A 165 14.72 5.36 6.59
CA ASN A 165 15.54 4.29 6.02
C ASN A 165 15.68 4.43 4.50
N ALA A 166 14.56 4.69 3.80
CA ALA A 166 14.60 4.89 2.36
C ALA A 166 15.38 6.14 1.95
N LYS A 167 15.34 7.22 2.74
CA LYS A 167 16.18 8.40 2.49
C LYS A 167 17.66 8.06 2.62
N ASN A 168 18.04 7.34 3.66
CA ASN A 168 19.41 6.90 3.83
C ASN A 168 19.86 6.03 2.63
N ALA A 169 19.02 5.10 2.18
CA ALA A 169 19.33 4.27 1.00
C ALA A 169 19.42 5.07 -0.32
N LEU A 170 18.56 6.08 -0.52
CA LEU A 170 18.49 6.85 -1.77
C LEU A 170 19.48 8.01 -1.85
N PHE A 171 19.90 8.57 -0.71
CA PHE A 171 20.68 9.82 -0.65
C PHE A 171 22.09 9.63 -0.08
N VAL A 172 22.48 8.44 0.40
CA VAL A 172 23.90 8.17 0.65
C VAL A 172 24.64 8.26 -0.69
N PRO A 173 25.62 9.15 -0.84
CA PRO A 173 26.47 9.18 -2.01
C PRO A 173 27.12 7.81 -2.10
N SER A 174 26.88 7.07 -3.19
CA SER A 174 27.83 6.04 -3.58
C SER A 174 29.16 6.75 -3.66
N SER A 175 30.09 6.43 -2.76
CA SER A 175 31.51 6.76 -2.89
C SER A 175 32.06 6.00 -4.10
N ARG A 176 31.55 6.31 -5.30
CA ARG A 176 32.23 6.06 -6.54
C ARG A 176 33.40 7.01 -6.50
N SER A 177 34.49 6.50 -5.96
CA SER A 177 35.85 6.94 -6.25
C SER A 177 35.98 6.96 -7.77
N SER A 178 35.59 8.08 -8.38
CA SER A 178 36.07 8.44 -9.70
C SER A 178 37.51 8.86 -9.47
N THR A 179 38.42 7.91 -9.48
CA THR A 179 39.82 8.17 -9.83
C THR A 179 39.83 8.67 -11.26
N LEU A 180 39.49 9.95 -11.43
CA LEU A 180 39.90 10.73 -12.59
C LEU A 180 41.42 10.88 -12.43
N SER A 181 42.15 9.85 -12.86
CA SER A 181 43.60 9.89 -13.01
C SER A 181 43.90 10.91 -14.10
N GLY A 182 44.12 12.16 -13.70
CA GLY A 182 44.81 13.15 -14.51
C GLY A 182 46.20 12.62 -14.87
N LYS A 183 46.39 12.26 -16.13
CA LYS A 183 47.70 12.16 -16.75
C LYS A 183 47.64 12.89 -18.08
N THR A 184 48.00 14.17 -18.03
CA THR A 184 48.65 14.89 -19.12
C THR A 184 50.01 14.21 -19.38
N ASP A 185 50.25 13.75 -20.61
CA ASP A 185 51.33 14.24 -21.49
C ASP A 185 51.56 13.32 -22.72
N SER A 186 51.43 13.94 -23.90
CA SER A 186 52.29 13.88 -25.10
C SER A 186 52.52 12.60 -25.93
N ASN A 187 52.09 12.70 -27.20
CA ASN A 187 52.61 12.15 -28.48
C ASN A 187 52.83 10.64 -28.69
N GLY A 188 52.18 10.10 -29.74
CA GLY A 188 52.59 8.86 -30.43
C GLY A 188 51.48 8.26 -31.30
N SER A 189 51.76 8.01 -32.57
CA SER A 189 50.83 7.78 -33.68
C SER A 189 50.37 6.33 -33.92
N HIS A 190 49.23 6.21 -34.61
CA HIS A 190 48.76 5.09 -35.47
C HIS A 190 48.32 3.76 -34.82
N GLN A 191 47.00 3.51 -34.78
CA GLN A 191 46.29 2.50 -35.59
C GLN A 191 44.80 2.43 -35.21
N SER A 192 43.94 2.87 -36.13
CA SER A 192 42.53 2.47 -36.24
C SER A 192 42.48 1.17 -37.06
N SER A 193 41.74 0.13 -36.72
CA SER A 193 40.28 -0.04 -36.71
C SER A 193 40.01 -1.48 -36.21
N SER A 194 38.91 -1.92 -35.64
CA SER A 194 37.60 -1.33 -35.40
C SER A 194 37.03 -1.95 -34.12
N SER A 195 36.60 -1.07 -33.23
CA SER A 195 35.88 -1.33 -32.00
C SER A 195 34.61 -2.16 -32.20
N ASN A 196 34.37 -3.11 -31.29
CA ASN A 196 33.02 -3.60 -30.96
C ASN A 196 32.16 -2.40 -30.51
N SER A 197 31.41 -1.80 -31.44
CA SER A 197 30.48 -0.69 -31.18
C SER A 197 29.11 -1.22 -30.77
N VAL A 198 29.07 -2.05 -29.75
CA VAL A 198 27.83 -2.50 -29.11
C VAL A 198 27.74 -1.80 -27.75
N ASN A 199 26.68 -1.01 -27.56
CA ASN A 199 26.11 -0.57 -26.27
C ASN A 199 26.39 0.80 -25.65
N GLY A 200 26.73 1.83 -26.43
CA GLY A 200 26.59 3.22 -25.95
C GLY A 200 25.12 3.61 -25.67
N ASN A 201 24.21 3.23 -26.57
CA ASN A 201 22.78 3.55 -26.45
C ASN A 201 22.08 2.73 -25.37
N GLU A 202 22.33 1.42 -25.26
CA GLU A 202 21.73 0.57 -24.21
C GLU A 202 22.16 1.01 -22.80
N GLN A 203 23.41 1.44 -22.63
CA GLN A 203 23.90 1.92 -21.34
C GLN A 203 23.27 3.28 -20.96
N MET A 204 23.07 4.16 -21.94
CA MET A 204 22.44 5.47 -21.74
C MET A 204 20.93 5.34 -21.47
N GLU A 205 20.23 4.42 -22.14
CA GLU A 205 18.84 4.06 -21.86
C GLU A 205 18.68 3.42 -20.47
N SER A 206 19.59 2.51 -20.08
CA SER A 206 19.62 1.91 -18.74
C SER A 206 19.84 2.96 -17.65
N ILE A 207 20.73 3.94 -17.86
CA ILE A 207 20.94 5.06 -16.94
C ILE A 207 19.70 5.96 -16.87
N GLY A 208 19.05 6.21 -18.00
CA GLY A 208 17.79 6.96 -18.07
C GLY A 208 16.67 6.29 -17.28
N LEU A 209 16.48 4.98 -17.44
CA LEU A 209 15.50 4.18 -16.71
C LEU A 209 15.79 4.15 -15.21
N GLU A 210 17.05 4.01 -14.82
CA GLU A 210 17.44 3.99 -13.40
C GLU A 210 17.24 5.35 -12.73
N ASN A 211 17.60 6.43 -13.42
CA ASN A 211 17.32 7.79 -12.95
C ASN A 211 15.81 8.05 -12.82
N GLN A 212 15.00 7.55 -13.75
CA GLN A 212 13.55 7.67 -13.68
C GLN A 212 12.98 6.88 -12.51
N ARG A 213 13.43 5.63 -12.30
CA ARG A 213 13.05 4.81 -11.14
C ARG A 213 13.41 5.51 -9.83
N ARG A 214 14.64 6.04 -9.72
CA ARG A 214 15.08 6.79 -8.54
C ARG A 214 14.20 8.01 -8.27
N ARG A 215 13.83 8.78 -9.30
CA ARG A 215 12.91 9.92 -9.17
C ARG A 215 11.54 9.50 -8.63
N VAL A 216 10.98 8.40 -9.14
CA VAL A 216 9.70 7.85 -8.66
C VAL A 216 9.79 7.45 -7.18
N LYS A 217 10.91 6.84 -6.75
CA LYS A 217 11.12 6.48 -5.35
C LYS A 217 11.25 7.71 -4.44
N ILE A 218 11.97 8.75 -4.87
CA ILE A 218 12.05 10.03 -4.16
C ILE A 218 10.67 10.69 -4.04
N ALA A 219 9.90 10.70 -5.12
CA ALA A 219 8.52 11.22 -5.09
C ALA A 219 7.64 10.42 -4.14
N THR A 220 7.80 9.09 -4.10
CA THR A 220 7.07 8.20 -3.18
C THR A 220 7.37 8.54 -1.72
N VAL A 221 8.64 8.76 -1.38
CA VAL A 221 9.04 9.22 -0.04
C VAL A 221 8.36 10.56 0.29
N GLY A 222 8.37 11.52 -0.63
CA GLY A 222 7.72 12.82 -0.43
C GLY A 222 6.21 12.70 -0.19
N LEU A 223 5.53 11.79 -0.91
CA LEU A 223 4.11 11.53 -0.71
C LEU A 223 3.81 10.92 0.67
N ILE A 224 4.61 9.94 1.12
CA ILE A 224 4.47 9.35 2.45
C ILE A 224 4.62 10.43 3.53
N GLN A 225 5.66 11.28 3.42
CA GLN A 225 5.86 12.39 4.35
C GLN A 225 4.68 13.36 4.37
N SER A 226 4.15 13.71 3.21
CA SER A 226 2.97 14.58 3.11
C SER A 226 1.75 13.97 3.80
N ASN A 227 1.51 12.67 3.60
CA ASN A 227 0.39 11.96 4.22
C ASN A 227 0.52 11.91 5.75
N VAL A 228 1.72 11.62 6.27
CA VAL A 228 1.99 11.61 7.72
C VAL A 228 1.72 12.98 8.33
N LEU A 229 2.27 14.06 7.75
CA LEU A 229 2.06 15.42 8.25
C LEU A 229 0.58 15.82 8.27
N LYS A 230 -0.17 15.46 7.22
CA LYS A 230 -1.61 15.72 7.16
C LYS A 230 -2.36 14.93 8.23
N ALA A 231 -2.02 13.66 8.45
CA ALA A 231 -2.63 12.84 9.49
C ALA A 231 -2.35 13.39 10.90
N GLU A 232 -1.12 13.80 11.18
CA GLU A 232 -0.74 14.40 12.46
C GLU A 232 -1.49 15.71 12.75
N ASN A 233 -1.67 16.55 11.73
CA ASN A 233 -2.44 17.78 11.85
C ASN A 233 -3.89 17.51 12.23
N VAL A 234 -4.53 16.52 11.60
CA VAL A 234 -5.91 16.10 11.96
C VAL A 234 -5.98 15.57 13.39
N TYR A 235 -5.00 14.75 13.78
CA TYR A 235 -4.90 14.23 15.15
C TYR A 235 -4.80 15.38 16.18
N ALA A 236 -3.89 16.33 15.95
CA ALA A 236 -3.69 17.48 16.84
C ALA A 236 -4.94 18.38 16.92
N CYS A 237 -5.62 18.61 15.80
CA CYS A 237 -6.88 19.35 15.77
C CYS A 237 -7.99 18.64 16.56
N SER A 238 -8.08 17.32 16.44
CA SER A 238 -9.06 16.50 17.16
C SER A 238 -8.82 16.53 18.67
N LEU A 239 -7.56 16.43 19.10
CA LEU A 239 -7.18 16.53 20.50
C LEU A 239 -7.54 17.91 21.09
N LYS A 240 -7.22 18.99 20.38
CA LYS A 240 -7.59 20.36 20.79
C LYS A 240 -9.09 20.53 20.96
N ARG A 241 -9.91 19.96 20.07
CA ARG A 241 -11.37 20.00 20.19
C ARG A 241 -11.87 19.24 21.42
N ARG A 242 -11.31 18.06 21.71
CA ARG A 242 -11.68 17.28 22.90
C ARG A 242 -11.33 18.02 24.19
N LEU A 243 -10.16 18.63 24.25
CA LEU A 243 -9.73 19.42 25.42
C LEU A 243 -10.61 20.65 25.66
N LYS A 244 -11.08 21.33 24.59
CA LYS A 244 -12.03 22.45 24.68
C LYS A 244 -13.45 22.07 25.15
N ILE A 245 -13.80 20.78 25.13
CA ILE A 245 -15.11 20.30 25.62
C ILE A 245 -15.02 19.94 27.11
N ILE A 246 -13.82 19.68 27.61
CA ILE A 246 -13.56 19.26 29.00
C ILE A 246 -13.27 20.47 29.91
N LEU A 247 -12.83 21.59 29.34
CA LEU A 247 -12.57 22.87 30.02
C LEU A 247 -13.74 23.84 29.80
#